data_AF-A0A507DY59-F1
#
_entry.id   AF-A0A507DY59-F1
#
_cell.length_a   1.000
_cell.length_b   1.000
_cell.length_c   1.000
_cell.angle_alpha   90.00
_cell.angle_beta   90.00
_cell.angle_gamma   90.00
#
_symmetry.space_group_name_H-M   'P 1'
#
loop_
_entity.id
_entity.type
_entity.pdbx_description
1 polymer ?
#
loop_
_entity_poly.entity_id
_entity_poly.type
_entity_poly.pdbx_seq_one_letter_code
_entity_poly.pdbx_strand_id
1 'polypeptide(L)'
;MSTVCFTVAVIGIYILYRRIYINRGRFFNVIEGWKQPRPFECFVLWMTISCLGHGFYGVLILVDALKSEANKEFWQSWPWNAAQVAVVLYFFGILHATPALDIKSTTTTEPQALPSSRTMSILTTLFTAVPAALLTLFSVLSGLARDRKWTNAEDSLLTLTLTVWALVCIATALAVGYSGSRLINLIKAAVPLLPSSSTRTRLSRTARRIYLLTGWIVIKLCIYAAALLLFASFRKRILENPPLSIFLAGCWWLCLPSGLLVVFIVALVV
;
A
#
# COMPACT_ATOMS: atom_id res chain seq x y z
N MET A 1 -10.72 0.24 18.22
CA MET A 1 -10.00 0.35 16.93
C MET A 1 -9.75 -1.02 16.27
N SER A 2 -9.37 -2.05 17.05
CA SER A 2 -9.23 -3.43 16.54
C SER A 2 -10.49 -3.97 15.88
N THR A 3 -11.67 -3.67 16.44
CA THR A 3 -12.98 -4.02 15.88
C THR A 3 -13.17 -3.51 14.45
N VAL A 4 -12.82 -2.25 14.18
CA VAL A 4 -12.91 -1.65 12.83
C VAL A 4 -11.98 -2.38 11.85
N CYS A 5 -10.77 -2.72 12.28
CA CYS A 5 -9.83 -3.47 11.44
C CYS A 5 -10.35 -4.87 11.10
N PHE A 6 -10.92 -5.59 12.08
CA PHE A 6 -11.55 -6.88 11.84
C PHE A 6 -12.77 -6.79 10.92
N THR A 7 -13.66 -5.81 11.14
CA THR A 7 -14.84 -5.60 10.27
C THR A 7 -14.41 -5.36 8.83
N VAL A 8 -13.43 -4.48 8.62
CA VAL A 8 -12.92 -4.18 7.27
C VAL A 8 -12.18 -5.38 6.66
N ALA A 9 -11.47 -6.17 7.48
CA ALA A 9 -10.86 -7.41 7.02
C ALA A 9 -11.91 -8.45 6.57
N VAL A 10 -13.02 -8.61 7.29
CA VAL A 10 -14.13 -9.50 6.90
C VAL A 10 -14.70 -9.08 5.53
N ILE A 11 -14.89 -7.78 5.32
CA ILE A 11 -15.31 -7.25 4.00
C ILE A 11 -14.26 -7.58 2.93
N GLY A 12 -12.97 -7.40 3.23
CA GLY A 12 -11.86 -7.78 2.34
C GLY A 12 -11.89 -9.26 1.96
N ILE A 13 -12.05 -10.15 2.95
CA ILE A 13 -12.18 -11.61 2.75
C ILE A 13 -13.38 -11.91 1.84
N TYR A 14 -14.53 -11.28 2.06
CA TYR A 14 -15.71 -11.46 1.22
C TYR A 14 -15.46 -11.04 -0.25
N ILE A 15 -14.80 -9.91 -0.47
CA ILE A 15 -14.41 -9.45 -1.82
C ILE A 15 -13.50 -10.47 -2.50
N LEU A 16 -12.50 -10.98 -1.77
CA LEU A 16 -11.57 -11.98 -2.27
C LEU A 16 -12.29 -13.29 -2.61
N TYR A 17 -13.16 -13.77 -1.73
CA TYR A 17 -13.98 -14.95 -1.97
C TYR A 17 -14.80 -14.80 -3.26
N ARG A 18 -15.51 -13.68 -3.41
CA ARG A 18 -16.30 -13.43 -4.62
C ARG A 18 -15.43 -13.34 -5.88
N ARG A 19 -14.27 -12.68 -5.82
CA ARG A 19 -13.42 -12.50 -7.02
C ARG A 19 -12.63 -13.74 -7.41
N ILE A 20 -12.09 -14.47 -6.43
CA ILE A 20 -11.21 -15.60 -6.69
C ILE A 20 -12.00 -16.89 -6.85
N TYR A 21 -12.94 -17.15 -5.94
CA TYR A 21 -13.69 -18.40 -5.94
C TYR A 21 -14.86 -18.36 -6.93
N ILE A 22 -15.77 -17.38 -6.78
CA ILE A 22 -16.97 -17.30 -7.62
C ILE A 22 -16.61 -16.91 -9.06
N ASN A 23 -15.83 -15.83 -9.24
CA ASN A 23 -15.46 -15.35 -10.58
C ASN A 23 -14.22 -16.04 -11.18
N ARG A 24 -13.66 -17.07 -10.52
CA ARG A 24 -12.45 -17.80 -10.93
C ARG A 24 -11.24 -16.90 -11.22
N GLY A 25 -11.11 -15.81 -10.46
CA GLY A 25 -9.98 -14.89 -10.55
C GLY A 25 -8.67 -15.51 -10.07
N ARG A 26 -7.56 -14.82 -10.35
CA ARG A 26 -6.21 -15.20 -9.89
C ARG A 26 -5.50 -13.97 -9.33
N PHE A 27 -4.61 -14.17 -8.36
CA PHE A 27 -3.79 -13.08 -7.82
C PHE A 27 -2.65 -12.70 -8.77
N PHE A 28 -2.06 -13.69 -9.43
CA PHE A 28 -0.96 -13.50 -10.35
C PHE A 28 -1.31 -14.12 -11.70
N ASN A 29 -0.98 -13.42 -12.77
CA ASN A 29 -0.87 -14.01 -14.09
C ASN A 29 0.56 -14.50 -14.29
N VAL A 30 0.75 -15.53 -15.11
CA VAL A 30 2.09 -15.97 -15.53
C VAL A 30 2.25 -15.54 -16.98
N ILE A 31 3.16 -14.60 -17.23
CA ILE A 31 3.53 -14.15 -18.58
C ILE A 31 5.03 -14.42 -18.72
N GLU A 32 5.43 -15.16 -19.75
CA GLU A 32 6.84 -15.49 -20.03
C GLU A 32 7.57 -16.14 -18.83
N GLY A 33 6.85 -16.95 -18.03
CA GLY A 33 7.39 -17.60 -16.83
C GLY A 33 7.48 -16.69 -15.59
N TRP A 34 7.18 -15.40 -15.70
CA TRP A 34 7.21 -14.45 -14.60
C TRP A 34 5.82 -14.18 -14.01
N LYS A 35 5.77 -13.95 -12.69
CA LYS A 35 4.53 -13.65 -11.96
C LYS A 35 4.18 -12.17 -12.09
N GLN A 36 3.18 -11.86 -12.89
CA GLN A 36 2.61 -10.53 -12.99
C GLN A 36 1.47 -10.37 -11.95
N PRO A 37 1.58 -9.42 -11.00
CA PRO A 37 0.51 -9.20 -10.03
C PRO A 37 -0.74 -8.63 -10.71
N ARG A 38 -1.91 -9.13 -10.34
CA ARG A 38 -3.17 -8.45 -10.65
C ARG A 38 -3.38 -7.34 -9.62
N PRO A 39 -3.34 -6.06 -10.05
CA PRO A 39 -3.18 -4.95 -9.12
C PRO A 39 -4.29 -4.89 -8.07
N PHE A 40 -5.54 -5.08 -8.49
CA PHE A 40 -6.68 -5.01 -7.58
C PHE A 40 -6.73 -6.17 -6.57
N GLU A 41 -6.60 -7.41 -7.06
CA GLU A 41 -6.68 -8.61 -6.22
C GLU A 41 -5.53 -8.66 -5.21
N CYS A 42 -4.30 -8.35 -5.63
CA CYS A 42 -3.14 -8.27 -4.74
C CYS A 42 -3.30 -7.16 -3.70
N PHE A 43 -3.80 -5.98 -4.10
CA PHE A 43 -4.04 -4.89 -3.16
C PHE A 43 -5.03 -5.29 -2.07
N VAL A 44 -6.18 -5.86 -2.44
CA VAL A 44 -7.20 -6.29 -1.48
C VAL A 44 -6.64 -7.37 -0.54
N LEU A 45 -5.91 -8.35 -1.06
CA LEU A 45 -5.31 -9.42 -0.24
C LEU A 45 -4.39 -8.85 0.84
N TRP A 46 -3.40 -8.05 0.44
CA TRP A 46 -2.38 -7.58 1.37
C TRP A 46 -2.89 -6.51 2.32
N MET A 47 -3.82 -5.66 1.90
CA MET A 47 -4.52 -4.77 2.82
C MET A 47 -5.38 -5.54 3.83
N THR A 48 -6.01 -6.65 3.42
CA THR A 48 -6.79 -7.50 4.34
C THR A 48 -5.88 -8.12 5.38
N ILE A 49 -4.72 -8.65 4.96
CA ILE A 49 -3.69 -9.16 5.88
C ILE A 49 -3.21 -8.06 6.83
N SER A 50 -2.97 -6.85 6.33
CA SER A 50 -2.57 -5.70 7.15
C SER A 50 -3.62 -5.35 8.22
N CYS A 51 -4.90 -5.30 7.84
CA CYS A 51 -6.00 -5.05 8.76
C CYS A 51 -6.15 -6.17 9.81
N LEU A 52 -6.03 -7.44 9.42
CA LEU A 52 -6.02 -8.54 10.38
C LEU A 52 -4.86 -8.42 11.36
N GLY A 53 -3.65 -8.14 10.86
CA GLY A 53 -2.47 -7.98 11.70
C GLY A 53 -2.59 -6.84 12.70
N HIS A 54 -3.14 -5.70 12.29
CA HIS A 54 -3.45 -4.59 13.20
C HIS A 54 -4.55 -4.94 14.21
N GLY A 55 -5.58 -5.68 13.79
CA GLY A 55 -6.60 -6.20 14.68
C GLY A 55 -6.01 -7.08 15.78
N PHE A 56 -5.14 -8.04 15.40
CA PHE A 56 -4.43 -8.91 16.34
C PHE A 56 -3.48 -8.13 17.23
N TYR A 57 -2.67 -7.22 16.69
CA TYR A 57 -1.78 -6.37 17.49
C TYR A 57 -2.56 -5.60 18.56
N GLY A 58 -3.69 -4.99 18.19
CA GLY A 58 -4.53 -4.28 19.14
C GLY A 58 -5.08 -5.18 20.25
N VAL A 59 -5.46 -6.42 19.94
CA VAL A 59 -5.88 -7.39 20.97
C VAL A 59 -4.71 -7.77 21.88
N LEU A 60 -3.54 -8.07 21.31
CA LEU A 60 -2.35 -8.46 22.06
C LEU A 60 -1.86 -7.38 23.03
N ILE A 61 -1.97 -6.10 22.66
CA ILE A 61 -1.70 -4.97 23.55
C ILE A 61 -2.76 -4.87 24.66
N LEU A 62 -4.04 -5.06 24.33
CA LEU A 62 -5.13 -4.98 25.32
C LEU A 62 -5.05 -6.07 26.40
N VAL A 63 -4.61 -7.28 26.02
CA VAL A 63 -4.42 -8.40 26.97
C VAL A 63 -3.02 -8.43 27.59
N ASP A 64 -2.19 -7.41 27.34
CA ASP A 64 -0.80 -7.31 27.79
C ASP A 64 0.06 -8.56 27.50
N ALA A 65 -0.16 -9.19 26.35
CA ALA A 65 0.55 -10.40 25.95
C ALA A 65 2.00 -10.10 25.49
N LEU A 66 2.28 -8.87 25.07
CA LEU A 66 3.58 -8.46 24.52
C LEU A 66 4.44 -7.79 25.59
N LYS A 67 5.21 -8.59 26.33
CA LYS A 67 6.01 -8.11 27.47
C LYS A 67 7.23 -7.26 27.11
N SER A 68 7.80 -7.45 25.92
CA SER A 68 9.01 -6.74 25.45
C SER A 68 8.62 -5.65 24.46
N GLU A 69 9.27 -4.49 24.57
CA GLU A 69 9.09 -3.37 23.63
C GLU A 69 9.53 -3.75 22.21
N ALA A 70 10.56 -4.58 22.05
CA ALA A 70 10.94 -5.15 20.75
C ALA A 70 9.80 -5.97 20.11
N ASN A 71 9.08 -6.75 20.91
CA ASN A 71 7.92 -7.50 20.42
C ASN A 71 6.76 -6.57 20.05
N LYS A 72 6.48 -5.54 20.85
CA LYS A 72 5.42 -4.55 20.53
C LYS A 72 5.72 -3.86 19.20
N GLU A 73 6.96 -3.43 19.00
CA GLU A 73 7.43 -2.81 17.77
C GLU A 73 7.33 -3.74 16.55
N PHE A 74 7.77 -5.00 16.69
CA PHE A 74 7.59 -5.99 15.63
C PHE A 74 6.11 -6.14 15.24
N TRP A 75 5.24 -6.39 16.22
CA TRP A 75 3.81 -6.61 16.01
C TRP A 75 3.09 -5.38 15.45
N GLN A 76 3.57 -4.18 15.78
CA GLN A 76 3.11 -2.93 15.20
C GLN A 76 3.57 -2.76 13.75
N SER A 77 4.82 -3.11 13.43
CA SER A 77 5.47 -2.78 12.15
C SER A 77 5.10 -3.74 11.02
N TRP A 78 5.02 -5.06 11.28
CA TRP A 78 4.79 -6.04 10.21
C TRP A 78 3.49 -5.85 9.42
N PRO A 79 2.34 -5.44 10.02
CA PRO A 79 1.15 -5.27 9.21
C PRO A 79 1.20 -3.96 8.41
N TRP A 80 1.97 -2.94 8.82
CA TRP A 80 2.27 -1.81 7.94
C TRP A 80 3.10 -2.26 6.73
N ASN A 81 4.05 -3.18 6.91
CA ASN A 81 4.78 -3.77 5.78
C ASN A 81 3.82 -4.50 4.82
N ALA A 82 2.82 -5.22 5.32
CA ALA A 82 1.79 -5.83 4.47
C ALA A 82 1.01 -4.77 3.66
N ALA A 83 0.65 -3.62 4.26
CA ALA A 83 0.01 -2.53 3.53
C ALA A 83 0.92 -1.93 2.46
N GLN A 84 2.21 -1.78 2.75
CA GLN A 84 3.19 -1.32 1.78
C GLN A 84 3.31 -2.30 0.60
N VAL A 85 3.36 -3.61 0.86
CA VAL A 85 3.34 -4.64 -0.18
C VAL A 85 2.08 -4.54 -1.05
N ALA A 86 0.92 -4.24 -0.45
CA ALA A 86 -0.33 -4.05 -1.19
C ALA A 86 -0.19 -2.93 -2.24
N VAL A 87 0.35 -1.78 -1.83
CA VAL A 87 0.56 -0.62 -2.70
C VAL A 87 1.59 -0.92 -3.79
N VAL A 88 2.69 -1.58 -3.45
CA VAL A 88 3.75 -1.93 -4.41
C VAL A 88 3.23 -2.92 -5.46
N LEU A 89 2.49 -3.95 -5.06
CA LEU A 89 1.91 -4.90 -6.03
C LEU A 89 0.83 -4.27 -6.90
N TYR A 90 0.06 -3.32 -6.35
CA TYR A 90 -0.87 -2.50 -7.16
C TYR A 90 -0.11 -1.67 -8.20
N PHE A 91 0.98 -1.02 -7.80
CA PHE A 91 1.85 -0.25 -8.68
C PHE A 91 2.43 -1.08 -9.82
N PHE A 92 3.11 -2.19 -9.51
CA PHE A 92 3.70 -3.04 -10.54
C PHE A 92 2.65 -3.71 -11.42
N GLY A 93 1.48 -4.04 -10.86
CA GLY A 93 0.34 -4.55 -11.64
C GLY A 93 -0.17 -3.52 -12.66
N ILE A 94 -0.22 -2.23 -12.29
CA ILE A 94 -0.52 -1.12 -13.21
C ILE A 94 0.56 -0.99 -14.27
N LEU A 95 1.84 -0.99 -13.88
CA LEU A 95 2.95 -0.85 -14.80
C LEU A 95 2.97 -1.93 -15.87
N HIS A 96 2.66 -3.17 -15.51
CA HIS A 96 2.54 -4.25 -16.50
C HIS A 96 1.30 -4.13 -17.40
N ALA A 97 0.28 -3.37 -17.01
CA ALA A 97 -0.89 -3.12 -17.86
C ALA A 97 -0.62 -2.01 -18.91
N THR A 98 0.30 -1.10 -18.63
CA THR A 98 0.71 0.01 -19.51
C THR A 98 1.21 -0.46 -20.89
N PRO A 99 2.18 -1.40 -21.03
CA PRO A 99 2.67 -1.85 -22.34
C PRO A 99 1.62 -2.57 -23.19
N ALA A 100 0.72 -3.33 -22.56
CA ALA A 100 -0.31 -4.08 -23.27
C ALA A 100 -1.33 -3.16 -23.99
N LEU A 101 -1.43 -1.89 -23.55
CA LEU A 101 -2.25 -0.86 -24.18
C LEU A 101 -1.47 -0.06 -25.23
N ASP A 102 -0.17 0.13 -25.04
CA ASP A 102 0.73 0.87 -25.94
C ASP A 102 0.88 0.15 -27.30
N ILE A 103 0.98 -1.18 -27.30
CA ILE A 103 1.25 -1.99 -28.51
C ILE A 103 0.08 -1.98 -29.53
N LYS A 104 -1.12 -1.52 -29.15
CA LYS A 104 -2.25 -1.38 -30.09
C LYS A 104 -2.47 0.03 -30.61
N SER A 105 -1.75 1.03 -30.09
CA SER A 105 -1.84 2.41 -30.54
C SER A 105 -0.60 2.77 -31.35
N THR A 106 -0.76 2.76 -32.67
CA THR A 106 0.01 3.58 -33.64
C THR A 106 1.50 3.27 -33.87
N THR A 107 1.74 2.87 -35.12
CA THR A 107 2.96 2.65 -35.90
C THR A 107 4.03 3.76 -35.94
N THR A 108 4.06 4.80 -35.11
CA THR A 108 4.96 5.95 -35.39
C THR A 108 5.45 6.79 -34.20
N THR A 109 5.42 6.30 -32.96
CA THR A 109 6.08 7.02 -31.86
C THR A 109 7.01 6.08 -31.12
N GLU A 110 8.24 6.55 -30.88
CA GLU A 110 9.36 5.75 -30.36
C GLU A 110 8.90 4.75 -29.29
N PRO A 111 9.30 3.47 -29.39
CA PRO A 111 8.94 2.47 -28.39
C PRO A 111 9.56 2.91 -27.07
N GLN A 112 8.76 3.53 -26.20
CA GLN A 112 9.17 3.79 -24.83
C GLN A 112 9.36 2.42 -24.19
N ALA A 113 10.61 1.95 -24.20
CA ALA A 113 10.99 0.62 -23.75
C ALA A 113 10.59 0.47 -22.28
N LEU A 114 9.47 -0.20 -22.06
CA LEU A 114 9.07 -0.58 -20.72
C LEU A 114 10.06 -1.62 -20.20
N PRO A 115 10.42 -1.56 -18.90
CA PRO A 115 11.33 -2.54 -18.32
C PRO A 115 10.86 -3.96 -18.62
N SER A 116 11.80 -4.86 -18.95
CA SER A 116 11.49 -6.25 -19.23
C SER A 116 10.71 -6.92 -18.08
N SER A 117 9.95 -7.98 -18.38
CA SER A 117 9.23 -8.79 -17.38
C SER A 117 10.12 -9.21 -16.18
N ARG A 118 11.40 -9.51 -16.48
CA ARG A 118 12.42 -9.81 -15.47
C ARG A 118 12.78 -8.59 -14.63
N THR A 119 13.04 -7.44 -15.25
CA THR A 119 13.36 -6.18 -14.55
C THR A 119 12.21 -5.78 -13.62
N MET A 120 10.96 -5.85 -14.09
CA MET A 120 9.79 -5.55 -13.27
C MET A 120 9.66 -6.50 -12.08
N SER A 121 9.94 -7.80 -12.25
CA SER A 121 9.90 -8.78 -11.16
C SER A 121 10.98 -8.50 -10.10
N ILE A 122 12.20 -8.15 -10.54
CA ILE A 122 13.30 -7.76 -9.64
C ILE A 122 12.93 -6.49 -8.87
N LEU A 123 12.45 -5.46 -9.57
CA LEU A 123 12.02 -4.21 -8.94
C LEU A 123 10.86 -4.44 -7.96
N THR A 124 9.86 -5.26 -8.33
CA THR A 124 8.77 -5.64 -7.43
C THR A 124 9.32 -6.24 -6.14
N THR A 125 10.23 -7.20 -6.27
CA THR A 125 10.85 -7.88 -5.12
C THR A 125 11.66 -6.91 -4.27
N LEU A 126 12.43 -6.01 -4.88
CA LEU A 126 13.22 -5.01 -4.16
C LEU A 126 12.32 -4.05 -3.38
N PHE A 127 11.28 -3.51 -4.02
CA PHE A 127 10.35 -2.57 -3.39
C PHE A 127 9.43 -3.22 -2.34
N THR A 128 9.27 -4.54 -2.33
CA THR A 128 8.56 -5.26 -1.27
C THR A 128 9.50 -5.73 -0.15
N ALA A 129 10.57 -6.43 -0.48
CA ALA A 129 11.38 -7.17 0.48
C ALA A 129 12.38 -6.26 1.22
N VAL A 130 13.01 -5.30 0.52
CA VAL A 130 14.02 -4.44 1.11
C VAL A 130 13.40 -3.50 2.16
N PRO A 131 12.32 -2.75 1.86
CA PRO A 131 11.64 -1.97 2.88
C PRO A 131 11.13 -2.85 4.02
N ALA A 132 10.52 -4.00 3.75
CA ALA A 132 10.01 -4.87 4.81
C ALA A 132 11.13 -5.32 5.77
N ALA A 133 12.26 -5.76 5.24
CA ALA A 133 13.41 -6.19 6.05
C ALA A 133 14.01 -5.03 6.85
N LEU A 134 14.30 -3.89 6.20
CA LEU A 134 14.92 -2.73 6.86
C LEU A 134 14.01 -2.12 7.93
N LEU A 135 12.72 -1.94 7.61
CA LEU A 135 11.76 -1.30 8.51
C LEU A 135 11.41 -2.20 9.70
N THR A 136 11.33 -3.51 9.50
CA THR A 136 11.20 -4.46 10.62
C THR A 136 12.46 -4.47 11.48
N LEU A 137 13.65 -4.50 10.87
CA LEU A 137 14.91 -4.49 11.61
C LEU A 137 15.03 -3.23 12.48
N PHE A 138 14.82 -2.04 11.91
CA PHE A 138 14.93 -0.79 12.68
C PHE A 138 13.87 -0.66 13.77
N SER A 139 12.64 -1.11 13.51
CA SER A 139 11.58 -1.13 14.51
C SER A 139 11.92 -2.06 15.69
N VAL A 140 12.39 -3.28 15.41
CA VAL A 140 12.85 -4.22 16.46
C VAL A 140 14.04 -3.68 17.23
N LEU A 141 15.03 -3.09 16.55
CA LEU A 141 16.19 -2.48 17.21
C LEU A 141 15.79 -1.29 18.09
N SER A 142 14.83 -0.47 17.66
CA SER A 142 14.27 0.62 18.47
C SER A 142 13.59 0.09 19.73
N GLY A 143 12.82 -0.99 19.63
CA GLY A 143 12.20 -1.63 20.80
C GLY A 143 13.23 -2.30 21.72
N LEU A 144 14.27 -2.92 21.16
CA LEU A 144 15.35 -3.52 21.95
C LEU A 144 16.15 -2.46 22.72
N ALA A 145 16.40 -1.30 22.12
CA ALA A 145 17.04 -0.17 22.78
C ALA A 145 16.23 0.31 23.99
N ARG A 146 14.89 0.31 23.90
CA ARG A 146 13.98 0.58 25.03
C ARG A 146 14.08 -0.48 26.12
N ASP A 147 14.00 -1.75 25.75
CA ASP A 147 14.11 -2.87 26.71
C ASP A 147 15.44 -2.80 27.49
N ARG A 148 16.52 -2.37 26.84
CA ARG A 148 17.86 -2.22 27.42
C ARG A 148 18.13 -0.85 28.06
N LYS A 149 17.18 0.09 28.01
CA LYS A 149 17.30 1.47 28.52
C LYS A 149 18.48 2.25 27.92
N TRP A 150 18.76 2.04 26.63
CA TRP A 150 19.79 2.80 25.90
C TRP A 150 19.25 4.16 25.45
N THR A 151 19.20 5.10 26.39
CA THR A 151 18.52 6.41 26.24
C THR A 151 18.90 7.17 24.96
N ASN A 152 20.18 7.28 24.62
CA ASN A 152 20.63 7.99 23.41
C ASN A 152 20.29 7.23 22.11
N ALA A 153 20.33 5.90 22.16
CA ALA A 153 20.10 5.05 20.99
C ALA A 153 18.60 4.90 20.68
N GLU A 154 17.74 4.88 21.70
CA GLU A 154 16.28 4.76 21.55
C GLU A 154 15.71 5.86 20.65
N ASP A 155 15.94 7.13 21.00
CA ASP A 155 15.37 8.28 20.30
C ASP A 155 15.91 8.36 18.86
N SER A 156 17.19 8.04 18.67
CA SER A 156 17.85 8.06 17.36
C SER A 156 17.33 6.94 16.45
N LEU A 157 17.18 5.72 16.96
CA LEU A 157 16.66 4.58 16.19
C LEU A 157 15.17 4.74 15.85
N LEU A 158 14.37 5.30 16.76
CA LEU A 158 12.97 5.58 16.49
C LEU A 158 12.84 6.66 15.40
N THR A 159 13.57 7.76 15.52
CA THR A 159 13.57 8.84 14.53
C THR A 159 14.03 8.36 13.16
N LEU A 160 15.07 7.52 13.12
CA LEU A 160 15.54 6.88 11.90
C LEU A 160 14.46 5.98 11.29
N THR A 161 13.81 5.15 12.10
CA THR A 161 12.73 4.25 11.64
C THR A 161 11.60 5.04 10.99
N LEU A 162 11.12 6.10 11.64
CA LEU A 162 10.03 6.96 11.14
C LEU A 162 10.45 7.70 9.86
N THR A 163 11.69 8.17 9.79
CA THR A 163 12.23 8.88 8.61
C THR A 163 12.36 7.94 7.42
N VAL A 164 12.90 6.73 7.61
CA VAL A 164 12.99 5.72 6.53
C VAL A 164 11.60 5.32 6.05
N TRP A 165 10.64 5.12 6.97
CA TRP A 165 9.24 4.90 6.61
C TRP A 165 8.67 6.04 5.74
N ALA A 166 8.91 7.30 6.12
CA ALA A 166 8.43 8.45 5.37
C ALA A 166 9.04 8.51 3.97
N LEU A 167 10.35 8.26 3.83
CA LEU A 167 11.04 8.21 2.54
C LEU A 167 10.48 7.10 1.64
N VAL A 168 10.23 5.91 2.19
CA VAL A 168 9.60 4.81 1.45
C VAL A 168 8.20 5.21 0.96
N CYS A 169 7.40 5.88 1.79
CA CYS A 169 6.08 6.36 1.40
C CYS A 169 6.14 7.44 0.30
N ILE A 170 7.06 8.41 0.41
CA ILE A 170 7.25 9.45 -0.61
C ILE A 170 7.69 8.83 -1.94
N ALA A 171 8.70 7.96 -1.92
CA ALA A 171 9.19 7.27 -3.12
C ALA A 171 8.07 6.47 -3.79
N THR A 172 7.27 5.76 -2.99
CA THR A 172 6.11 4.98 -3.48
C THR A 172 5.02 5.90 -4.05
N ALA A 173 4.74 7.03 -3.41
CA ALA A 173 3.74 8.00 -3.88
C ALA A 173 4.13 8.60 -5.24
N LEU A 174 5.39 9.00 -5.39
CA LEU A 174 5.93 9.51 -6.66
C LEU A 174 5.84 8.46 -7.76
N ALA A 175 6.26 7.22 -7.47
CA ALA A 175 6.20 6.12 -8.43
C ALA A 175 4.77 5.82 -8.89
N VAL A 176 3.84 5.64 -7.94
CA VAL A 176 2.41 5.38 -8.20
C VAL A 176 1.77 6.52 -8.97
N GLY A 177 2.02 7.76 -8.57
CA GLY A 177 1.47 8.96 -9.24
C GLY A 177 1.96 9.09 -10.68
N TYR A 178 3.25 8.92 -10.91
CA TYR A 178 3.84 8.95 -12.25
C TYR A 178 3.25 7.85 -13.15
N SER A 179 3.22 6.61 -12.67
CA SER A 179 2.77 5.48 -13.51
C SER A 179 1.27 5.46 -13.72
N GLY A 180 0.49 5.83 -12.70
CA GLY A 180 -0.96 5.95 -12.81
C GLY A 180 -1.38 7.07 -13.76
N SER A 181 -0.75 8.24 -13.70
CA SER A 181 -1.04 9.35 -14.64
C SER A 181 -0.73 8.96 -16.08
N ARG A 182 0.41 8.30 -16.33
CA ARG A 182 0.78 7.79 -17.65
C ARG A 182 -0.20 6.74 -18.19
N LEU A 183 -0.60 5.76 -17.36
CA LEU A 183 -1.60 4.77 -17.76
C LEU A 183 -2.94 5.42 -18.15
N ILE A 184 -3.37 6.44 -17.41
CA ILE A 184 -4.62 7.14 -17.68
C ILE A 184 -4.55 7.93 -18.98
N ASN A 185 -3.41 8.56 -19.27
CA ASN A 185 -3.19 9.26 -20.53
C ASN A 185 -3.22 8.28 -21.72
N LEU A 186 -2.60 7.10 -21.58
CA LEU A 186 -2.68 6.06 -22.61
C LEU A 186 -4.10 5.55 -22.82
N ILE A 187 -4.85 5.29 -21.73
CA ILE A 187 -6.25 4.87 -21.86
C ILE A 187 -7.07 5.95 -22.55
N LYS A 188 -6.91 7.23 -22.19
CA LYS A 188 -7.61 8.35 -22.84
C LYS A 188 -7.28 8.45 -24.33
N ALA A 189 -6.03 8.20 -24.72
CA ALA A 189 -5.61 8.17 -26.12
C ALA A 189 -6.19 6.97 -26.88
N ALA A 190 -6.32 5.81 -26.23
CA ALA A 190 -6.85 4.58 -26.85
C ALA A 190 -8.39 4.56 -26.97
N VAL A 191 -9.11 5.23 -26.05
CA VAL A 191 -10.59 5.31 -26.03
C VAL A 191 -11.22 5.76 -27.37
N PRO A 192 -10.76 6.83 -28.05
CA PRO A 192 -11.34 7.25 -29.33
C PRO A 192 -11.10 6.26 -30.48
N LEU A 193 -10.04 5.45 -30.40
CA LEU A 193 -9.68 4.47 -31.43
C LEU A 193 -10.56 3.20 -31.39
N LEU A 194 -11.36 3.03 -30.34
CA LEU A 194 -12.22 1.84 -30.19
C LEU A 194 -13.49 1.96 -31.03
N PRO A 195 -13.83 0.91 -31.83
CA PRO A 195 -14.97 0.93 -32.74
C PRO A 195 -16.33 0.77 -32.06
N SER A 196 -16.39 0.12 -30.88
CA SER A 196 -17.65 -0.15 -30.18
C SER A 196 -17.91 0.83 -29.02
N SER A 197 -19.11 1.40 -29.01
CA SER A 197 -19.57 2.32 -27.96
C SER A 197 -19.57 1.66 -26.57
N SER A 198 -19.99 0.40 -26.46
CA SER A 198 -20.01 -0.36 -25.20
C SER A 198 -18.62 -0.59 -24.61
N THR A 199 -17.63 -0.92 -25.44
CA THR A 199 -16.23 -1.09 -25.02
C THR A 199 -15.63 0.25 -24.60
N ARG A 200 -15.96 1.33 -25.32
CA ARG A 200 -15.55 2.69 -24.97
C ARG A 200 -16.06 3.10 -23.58
N THR A 201 -17.33 2.84 -23.28
CA THR A 201 -17.92 3.14 -21.96
C THR A 201 -17.29 2.30 -20.86
N ARG A 202 -17.03 1.00 -21.10
CA ARG A 202 -16.39 0.11 -20.11
C ARG A 202 -14.95 0.54 -19.81
N LEU A 203 -14.20 0.91 -20.84
CA LEU A 203 -12.82 1.35 -20.69
C LEU A 203 -12.72 2.71 -19.98
N SER A 204 -13.60 3.67 -20.28
CA SER A 204 -13.62 4.95 -19.58
C SER A 204 -13.98 4.82 -18.09
N ARG A 205 -14.93 3.95 -17.75
CA ARG A 205 -15.23 3.60 -16.34
C ARG A 205 -14.01 3.00 -15.65
N THR A 206 -13.30 2.09 -16.33
CA THR A 206 -12.08 1.48 -15.80
C THR A 206 -10.99 2.53 -15.56
N ALA A 207 -10.78 3.45 -16.51
CA ALA A 207 -9.85 4.57 -16.35
C ALA A 207 -10.19 5.45 -15.15
N ARG A 208 -11.48 5.75 -14.95
CA ARG A 208 -11.96 6.51 -13.79
C ARG A 208 -11.68 5.79 -12.47
N ARG A 209 -11.92 4.47 -12.41
CA ARG A 209 -11.60 3.66 -11.21
C ARG A 209 -10.11 3.70 -10.89
N ILE A 210 -9.25 3.55 -11.90
CA ILE A 210 -7.79 3.62 -11.74
C ILE A 210 -7.37 5.02 -11.29
N TYR A 211 -7.93 6.09 -11.87
CA TYR A 211 -7.66 7.47 -11.45
C TYR A 211 -8.01 7.70 -9.98
N LEU A 212 -9.21 7.31 -9.56
CA LEU A 212 -9.67 7.50 -8.18
C LEU A 212 -8.81 6.68 -7.19
N LEU A 213 -8.51 5.43 -7.50
CA LEU A 213 -7.69 4.57 -6.65
C LEU A 213 -6.25 5.07 -6.54
N THR A 214 -5.61 5.36 -7.67
CA THR A 214 -4.23 5.88 -7.70
C THR A 214 -4.15 7.22 -6.98
N GLY A 215 -5.07 8.17 -7.26
CA GLY A 215 -5.11 9.46 -6.59
C GLY A 215 -5.27 9.34 -5.09
N TRP A 216 -6.17 8.46 -4.63
CA TRP A 216 -6.36 8.20 -3.20
C TRP A 216 -5.12 7.59 -2.53
N ILE A 217 -4.47 6.62 -3.18
CA ILE A 217 -3.24 6.00 -2.68
C ILE A 217 -2.14 7.06 -2.53
N VAL A 218 -1.93 7.91 -3.54
CA VAL A 218 -0.92 8.97 -3.51
C VAL A 218 -1.19 9.96 -2.37
N ILE A 219 -2.43 10.47 -2.26
CA ILE A 219 -2.82 11.40 -1.20
C ILE A 219 -2.55 10.79 0.17
N LYS A 220 -2.94 9.52 0.36
CA LYS A 220 -2.71 8.81 1.62
C LYS A 220 -1.23 8.64 1.97
N LEU A 221 -0.42 8.23 1.02
CA LEU A 221 1.02 8.07 1.24
C LEU A 221 1.67 9.39 1.62
N CYS A 222 1.27 10.50 0.98
CA CYS A 222 1.74 11.84 1.32
C CYS A 222 1.31 12.26 2.73
N ILE A 223 0.04 12.06 3.09
CA ILE A 223 -0.46 12.35 4.46
C ILE A 223 0.30 11.52 5.49
N TYR A 224 0.52 10.24 5.22
CA TYR A 224 1.21 9.33 6.12
C TYR A 224 2.69 9.70 6.29
N ALA A 225 3.38 10.03 5.19
CA ALA A 225 4.76 10.52 5.23
C ALA A 225 4.88 11.83 6.02
N ALA A 226 3.96 12.78 5.80
CA ALA A 226 3.92 14.03 6.56
C ALA A 226 3.69 13.77 8.05
N ALA A 227 2.74 12.90 8.40
CA ALA A 227 2.47 12.53 9.79
C ALA A 227 3.69 11.87 10.47
N LEU A 228 4.39 10.99 9.77
CA LEU A 228 5.63 10.36 10.23
C LEU A 228 6.72 11.38 10.52
N LEU A 229 6.97 12.32 9.60
CA LEU A 229 7.99 13.36 9.76
C LEU A 229 7.62 14.36 10.87
N LEU A 230 6.33 14.71 10.98
CA LEU A 230 5.82 15.54 12.07
C LEU A 230 5.99 14.84 13.42
N PHE A 231 5.65 13.55 13.51
CA PHE A 231 5.82 12.79 14.74
C PHE A 231 7.30 12.62 15.09
N ALA A 232 8.16 12.33 14.12
CA ALA A 232 9.60 12.26 14.32
C ALA A 232 10.19 13.59 14.85
N SER A 233 9.73 14.73 14.32
CA SER A 233 10.25 16.05 14.68
C SER A 233 9.69 16.59 16.00
N PHE A 234 8.41 16.33 16.29
CA PHE A 234 7.69 16.94 17.41
C PHE A 234 7.23 15.93 18.48
N ARG A 235 7.79 14.72 18.48
CA ARG A 235 7.39 13.61 19.39
C ARG A 235 7.17 14.05 20.83
N LYS A 236 8.14 14.73 21.43
CA LYS A 236 8.09 15.14 22.86
C LYS A 236 6.87 16.02 23.14
N ARG A 237 6.68 17.07 22.33
CA ARG A 237 5.52 17.98 22.43
C ARG A 237 4.19 17.29 22.20
N ILE A 238 4.16 16.30 21.29
CA ILE A 238 2.95 15.52 21.00
C ILE A 238 2.61 14.62 22.20
N LEU A 239 3.60 13.94 22.78
CA LEU A 239 3.39 13.05 23.92
C LEU A 239 3.07 13.79 25.22
N GLU A 240 3.59 15.01 25.38
CA GLU A 240 3.27 15.91 26.51
C GLU A 240 1.82 16.44 26.46
N ASN A 241 1.15 16.36 25.30
CA ASN A 241 -0.21 16.83 25.10
C ASN A 241 -1.16 15.63 24.85
N PRO A 242 -1.81 15.08 25.89
CA PRO A 242 -2.66 13.91 25.77
C PRO A 242 -3.76 13.99 24.69
N PRO A 243 -4.53 15.10 24.55
CA PRO A 243 -5.56 15.14 23.52
C PRO A 243 -4.97 15.11 22.11
N LEU A 244 -3.83 15.76 21.87
CA LEU A 244 -3.14 15.69 20.57
C LEU A 244 -2.62 14.27 20.29
N SER A 245 -2.03 13.61 21.29
CA SER A 245 -1.53 12.24 21.16
C SER A 245 -2.65 11.24 20.86
N ILE A 246 -3.79 11.32 21.57
CA ILE A 246 -4.96 10.47 21.34
C ILE A 246 -5.56 10.72 19.94
N PHE A 247 -5.66 11.99 19.54
CA PHE A 247 -6.16 12.34 18.21
C PHE A 247 -5.28 11.75 17.10
N LEU A 248 -3.96 11.95 17.19
CA LEU A 248 -3.00 11.42 16.21
C LEU A 248 -3.00 9.89 16.18
N ALA A 249 -3.08 9.23 17.34
CA ALA A 249 -3.23 7.78 17.42
C ALA A 249 -4.52 7.33 16.71
N GLY A 250 -5.63 8.05 16.90
CA GLY A 250 -6.88 7.74 16.20
C GLY A 250 -6.79 7.87 14.69
N CYS A 251 -6.19 8.96 14.19
CA CYS A 251 -5.94 9.13 12.77
C CYS A 251 -5.03 8.01 12.21
N TRP A 252 -3.97 7.66 12.95
CA TRP A 252 -3.03 6.60 12.58
C TRP A 252 -3.71 5.24 12.41
N TRP A 253 -4.58 4.86 13.36
CA TRP A 253 -5.33 3.62 13.30
C TRP A 253 -6.41 3.59 12.21
N LEU A 254 -6.98 4.73 11.85
CA LEU A 254 -7.99 4.84 10.78
C LEU A 254 -7.39 4.86 9.38
N CYS A 255 -6.08 5.09 9.22
CA CYS A 255 -5.41 5.09 7.92
C CYS A 255 -5.53 3.74 7.18
N LEU A 256 -5.48 2.61 7.86
CA LEU A 256 -5.56 1.30 7.24
C LEU A 256 -6.99 0.92 6.80
N PRO A 257 -8.01 0.95 7.69
CA PRO A 257 -9.39 0.67 7.32
C PRO A 257 -9.90 1.50 6.14
N SER A 258 -9.53 2.79 6.10
CA SER A 258 -9.94 3.68 5.01
C SER A 258 -9.30 3.34 3.65
N GLY A 259 -8.28 2.47 3.60
CA GLY A 259 -7.66 2.00 2.36
C GLY A 259 -8.56 0.99 1.65
N LEU A 260 -9.05 0.00 2.39
CA LEU A 260 -10.00 -0.99 1.88
C LEU A 260 -11.40 -0.40 1.65
N LEU A 261 -11.80 0.58 2.46
CA LEU A 261 -13.12 1.23 2.31
C LEU A 261 -13.24 1.95 0.96
N VAL A 262 -12.19 2.63 0.49
CA VAL A 262 -12.21 3.25 -0.85
C VAL A 262 -12.26 2.22 -1.96
N VAL A 263 -11.57 1.09 -1.81
CA VAL A 263 -11.68 -0.02 -2.76
C VAL A 263 -13.12 -0.53 -2.84
N PHE A 264 -13.80 -0.62 -1.69
CA PHE A 264 -15.21 -1.02 -1.64
C PHE A 264 -16.12 0.00 -2.34
N ILE A 265 -15.96 1.30 -2.07
CA ILE A 265 -16.71 2.35 -2.76
C ILE A 265 -16.48 2.27 -4.27
N VAL A 266 -15.22 2.16 -4.71
CA VAL A 266 -14.87 2.07 -6.14
C VAL A 266 -15.39 0.79 -6.78
N ALA A 267 -15.46 -0.31 -6.03
CA ALA A 267 -15.97 -1.60 -6.51
C ALA A 267 -17.51 -1.67 -6.59
N LEU A 268 -18.22 -0.88 -5.78
CA LEU A 268 -19.69 -0.86 -5.73
C LEU A 268 -20.31 0.27 -6.57
N VAL A 269 -19.69 1.45 -6.62
CA VAL A 269 -20.32 2.68 -7.14
C VAL A 269 -19.99 2.95 -8.61
N VAL A 270 -18.90 2.38 -9.13
CA VAL A 270 -18.41 2.59 -10.51
C VAL A 270 -18.38 1.25 -11.22
#